data_AF-A0A972DDD2-F1
#
_entry.id   AF-A0A972DDD2-F1
#
_cell.length_a   1.000
_cell.length_b   1.000
_cell.length_c   1.000
_cell.angle_alpha   90.00
_cell.angle_beta   90.00
_cell.angle_gamma   90.00
#
_symmetry.space_group_name_H-M   'P 1'
#
loop_
_entity.id
_entity.type
_entity.pdbx_description
1 polymer ?
#
loop_
_entity_poly.entity_id
_entity_poly.type
_entity_poly.pdbx_seq_one_letter_code
_entity_poly.pdbx_strand_id
1 'polypeptide(L)'
;AAFLLFKLQAHARRRRHHEGYPRYRAAIERAKATRDRAEKAAAYREAAEIALRSLERPNLAASLARRADRLSPETHEGLGVLVEAMGQAQRLRGLERLLWRKLREVEPGSPRHRKIFGELLALYGGPLKDPDRAEALRRLYPIE
;
A
#
# COMPACT_ATOMS: atom_id res chain seq x y z
N ALA A 1 -16.98 -30.14 8.56
CA ALA A 1 -16.35 -28.91 9.12
C ALA A 1 -16.01 -27.87 8.04
N ALA A 2 -15.26 -28.22 6.99
CA ALA A 2 -14.80 -27.26 5.95
C ALA A 2 -15.92 -26.47 5.24
N PHE A 3 -17.05 -27.11 4.93
CA PHE A 3 -18.19 -26.45 4.27
C PHE A 3 -18.84 -25.34 5.12
N LEU A 4 -18.93 -25.53 6.44
CA LEU A 4 -19.47 -24.52 7.36
C LEU A 4 -18.50 -23.33 7.50
N LEU A 5 -17.19 -23.60 7.60
CA LEU A 5 -16.16 -22.55 7.61
C LEU A 5 -16.19 -21.72 6.33
N PHE A 6 -16.34 -22.36 5.17
CA PHE A 6 -16.48 -21.67 3.88
C PHE A 6 -17.71 -20.76 3.84
N LYS A 7 -18.88 -21.24 4.31
CA LYS A 7 -20.10 -20.41 4.36
C LYS A 7 -19.95 -19.23 5.31
N LEU A 8 -19.35 -19.44 6.48
CA LEU A 8 -19.09 -18.36 7.44
C LEU A 8 -18.15 -17.29 6.84
N GLN A 9 -17.08 -17.72 6.16
CA GLN A 9 -16.17 -16.81 5.45
C GLN A 9 -16.89 -16.05 4.33
N ALA A 10 -17.71 -16.73 3.53
CA ALA A 10 -18.48 -16.10 2.46
C ALA A 10 -19.47 -15.07 2.99
N HIS A 11 -20.14 -15.35 4.10
CA HIS A 11 -21.05 -14.42 4.76
C HIS A 11 -20.31 -13.21 5.32
N ALA A 12 -19.19 -13.42 6.03
CA ALA A 12 -18.34 -12.36 6.55
C ALA A 12 -17.80 -11.47 5.41
N ARG A 13 -17.39 -12.06 4.29
CA ARG A 13 -16.94 -11.34 3.09
C ARG A 13 -18.05 -10.46 2.51
N ARG A 14 -19.26 -11.01 2.35
CA ARG A 14 -20.42 -10.23 1.85
C ARG A 14 -20.76 -9.06 2.77
N ARG A 15 -20.75 -9.29 4.08
CA ARG A 15 -20.98 -8.24 5.08
C ARG A 15 -19.92 -7.14 5.02
N ARG A 16 -18.64 -7.50 4.98
CA ARG A 16 -17.52 -6.54 4.82
C ARG A 16 -17.65 -5.72 3.54
N HIS A 17 -18.04 -6.35 2.43
CA HIS A 17 -18.25 -5.65 1.17
C HIS A 17 -19.44 -4.68 1.25
N HIS A 18 -20.55 -5.11 1.84
CA HIS A 18 -21.77 -4.30 2.01
C HIS A 18 -21.52 -3.08 2.91
N GLU A 19 -20.83 -3.24 4.03
CA GLU A 19 -20.46 -2.15 4.94
C GLU A 19 -19.33 -1.27 4.38
N GLY A 20 -18.41 -1.88 3.60
CA GLY A 20 -17.26 -1.19 3.03
C GLY A 20 -17.61 -0.22 1.91
N TYR A 21 -18.59 -0.56 1.06
CA TYR A 21 -18.89 0.25 -0.12
C TYR A 21 -19.41 1.67 0.20
N PRO A 22 -20.36 1.85 1.14
CA PRO A 22 -20.78 3.19 1.57
C PRO A 22 -19.63 4.02 2.16
N ARG A 23 -18.80 3.41 3.01
CA ARG A 23 -17.62 4.07 3.61
C ARG A 23 -16.60 4.49 2.54
N TYR A 24 -16.33 3.60 1.58
CA TYR A 24 -15.49 3.89 0.44
C TYR A 24 -16.02 5.10 -0.34
N ARG A 25 -17.33 5.15 -0.66
CA ARG A 25 -17.92 6.29 -1.36
C ARG A 25 -17.81 7.57 -0.54
N ALA A 26 -18.10 7.53 0.75
CA ALA A 26 -17.97 8.69 1.63
C ALA A 26 -16.54 9.24 1.67
N ALA A 27 -15.52 8.37 1.71
CA ALA A 27 -14.12 8.78 1.64
C ALA A 27 -13.77 9.43 0.29
N ILE A 28 -14.26 8.88 -0.83
CA ILE A 28 -14.07 9.47 -2.16
C ILE A 28 -14.74 10.85 -2.28
N GLU A 29 -15.98 11.00 -1.79
CA GLU A 29 -16.67 12.29 -1.83
C GLU A 29 -15.98 13.33 -0.94
N ARG A 30 -15.49 12.96 0.25
CA ARG A 30 -14.64 13.85 1.07
C ARG A 30 -13.38 14.29 0.32
N ALA A 31 -12.68 13.35 -0.33
CA ALA A 31 -11.49 13.67 -1.12
C ALA A 31 -11.79 14.63 -2.29
N LYS A 32 -13.00 14.59 -2.86
CA LYS A 32 -13.43 15.53 -3.91
C LYS A 32 -13.81 16.89 -3.35
N ALA A 33 -14.51 16.92 -2.21
CA ALA A 33 -15.03 18.12 -1.59
C ALA A 33 -13.94 19.00 -0.95
N THR A 34 -12.94 18.39 -0.32
CA THR A 34 -11.87 19.16 0.32
C THR A 34 -10.87 19.73 -0.71
N ARG A 35 -10.48 20.98 -0.45
CA ARG A 35 -9.37 21.66 -1.14
C ARG A 35 -8.05 21.50 -0.40
N ASP A 36 -8.08 21.15 0.88
CA ASP A 36 -6.87 20.93 1.66
C ASP A 36 -6.14 19.68 1.18
N ARG A 37 -4.83 19.83 0.93
CA ARG A 37 -4.03 18.77 0.31
C ARG A 37 -3.81 17.59 1.26
N ALA A 38 -3.67 17.85 2.56
CA ALA A 38 -3.43 16.84 3.57
C ALA A 38 -4.71 16.04 3.86
N GLU A 39 -5.84 16.71 4.02
CA GLU A 39 -7.17 16.08 4.16
C GLU A 39 -7.50 15.23 2.93
N LYS A 40 -7.20 15.74 1.73
CA LYS A 40 -7.40 14.99 0.48
C LYS A 40 -6.55 13.73 0.42
N ALA A 41 -5.29 13.82 0.86
CA ALA A 41 -4.40 12.67 0.95
C ALA A 41 -4.94 11.62 1.93
N ALA A 42 -5.38 12.06 3.12
CA ALA A 42 -5.95 11.19 4.15
C ALA A 42 -7.23 10.49 3.65
N ALA A 43 -8.14 11.21 3.01
CA ALA A 43 -9.36 10.65 2.44
C ALA A 43 -9.08 9.62 1.32
N TYR A 44 -8.09 9.87 0.46
CA TYR A 44 -7.67 8.88 -0.54
C TYR A 44 -7.01 7.64 0.08
N ARG A 45 -6.24 7.81 1.15
CA ARG A 45 -5.63 6.69 1.89
C ARG A 45 -6.70 5.82 2.54
N GLU A 46 -7.67 6.42 3.21
CA GLU A 46 -8.81 5.69 3.79
C GLU A 46 -9.59 4.94 2.71
N ALA A 47 -9.87 5.58 1.57
CA ALA A 47 -10.52 4.92 0.44
C ALA A 47 -9.69 3.74 -0.10
N ALA A 48 -8.35 3.86 -0.10
CA ALA A 48 -7.45 2.78 -0.49
C ALA A 48 -7.50 1.59 0.49
N GLU A 49 -7.48 1.87 1.79
CA GLU A 49 -7.57 0.85 2.84
C GLU A 49 -8.90 0.08 2.79
N ILE A 50 -10.02 0.79 2.61
CA ILE A 50 -11.33 0.17 2.46
C ILE A 50 -11.39 -0.67 1.17
N ALA A 51 -10.85 -0.13 0.07
CA ALA A 51 -10.78 -0.86 -1.20
C ALA A 51 -9.94 -2.14 -1.07
N LEU A 52 -8.88 -2.11 -0.28
CA LEU A 52 -8.01 -3.27 -0.04
C LEU A 52 -8.66 -4.30 0.88
N ARG A 53 -9.08 -3.88 2.07
CA ARG A 53 -9.48 -4.80 3.16
C ARG A 53 -10.94 -5.22 3.10
N SER A 54 -11.83 -4.33 2.67
CA SER A 54 -13.28 -4.57 2.69
C SER A 54 -13.83 -4.96 1.33
N LEU A 55 -13.32 -4.35 0.27
CA LEU A 55 -13.77 -4.62 -1.10
C LEU A 55 -12.90 -5.66 -1.82
N GLU A 56 -11.72 -5.97 -1.30
CA GLU A 56 -10.76 -6.91 -1.90
C GLU A 56 -10.41 -6.52 -3.35
N ARG A 57 -10.26 -5.22 -3.61
CA ARG A 57 -9.92 -4.63 -4.91
C ARG A 57 -8.51 -4.03 -4.86
N PRO A 58 -7.44 -4.86 -4.85
CA PRO A 58 -6.07 -4.39 -4.63
C PRO A 58 -5.57 -3.44 -5.74
N ASN A 59 -6.00 -3.63 -6.99
CA ASN A 59 -5.67 -2.69 -8.08
C ASN A 59 -6.27 -1.29 -7.86
N LEU A 60 -7.49 -1.22 -7.35
CA LEU A 60 -8.14 0.05 -7.01
C LEU A 60 -7.44 0.70 -5.83
N ALA A 61 -7.16 -0.08 -4.78
CA ALA A 61 -6.42 0.37 -3.61
C ALA A 61 -5.05 0.97 -4.00
N ALA A 62 -4.28 0.30 -4.85
CA ALA A 62 -2.98 0.81 -5.32
C ALA A 62 -3.10 2.14 -6.07
N SER A 63 -4.16 2.32 -6.88
CA SER A 63 -4.42 3.57 -7.59
C SER A 63 -4.71 4.73 -6.62
N LEU A 64 -5.52 4.47 -5.60
CA LEU A 64 -5.91 5.45 -4.59
C LEU A 64 -4.74 5.79 -3.65
N ALA A 65 -4.01 4.78 -3.18
CA ALA A 65 -2.82 4.97 -2.34
C ALA A 65 -1.75 5.78 -3.06
N ARG A 66 -1.56 5.58 -4.38
CA ARG A 66 -0.67 6.43 -5.19
C ARG A 66 -1.16 7.87 -5.31
N ARG A 67 -2.47 8.12 -5.30
CA ARG A 67 -3.00 9.50 -5.26
C ARG A 67 -2.73 10.14 -3.91
N ALA A 68 -2.95 9.41 -2.81
CA ALA A 68 -2.64 9.86 -1.47
C ALA A 68 -1.15 10.20 -1.30
N ASP A 69 -0.26 9.28 -1.69
CA ASP A 69 1.19 9.45 -1.60
C ASP A 69 1.72 10.60 -2.48
N ARG A 70 1.12 10.86 -3.65
CA ARG A 70 1.48 12.07 -4.43
C ARG A 70 1.09 13.37 -3.73
N LEU A 71 -0.01 13.37 -2.99
CA LEU A 71 -0.50 14.54 -2.28
C LEU A 71 0.30 14.78 -1.00
N SER A 72 0.57 13.75 -0.21
CA SER A 72 1.34 13.86 1.03
C SER A 72 2.48 12.84 1.06
N PRO A 73 3.57 13.10 0.31
CA PRO A 73 4.66 12.14 0.14
C PRO A 73 5.36 11.83 1.47
N GLU A 74 5.52 12.82 2.35
CA GLU A 74 6.25 12.64 3.62
C GLU A 74 5.55 11.70 4.60
N THR A 75 4.26 11.42 4.41
CA THR A 75 3.54 10.50 5.29
C THR A 75 3.88 9.05 4.96
N HIS A 76 4.55 8.38 5.90
CA HIS A 76 4.92 6.97 5.80
C HIS A 76 3.71 6.03 5.63
N GLU A 77 2.52 6.45 6.06
CA GLU A 77 1.29 5.67 6.03
C GLU A 77 0.82 5.38 4.60
N GLY A 78 0.94 6.37 3.68
CA GLY A 78 0.52 6.21 2.29
C GLY A 78 1.34 5.18 1.53
N LEU A 79 2.64 5.09 1.83
CA LEU A 79 3.54 4.10 1.21
C LEU A 79 3.16 2.68 1.63
N GLY A 80 2.88 2.44 2.92
CA GLY A 80 2.57 1.09 3.42
C GLY A 80 1.35 0.48 2.72
N VAL A 81 0.25 1.25 2.62
CA VAL A 81 -0.97 0.82 1.92
C VAL A 81 -0.70 0.57 0.43
N LEU A 82 0.16 1.38 -0.21
CA LEU A 82 0.54 1.21 -1.61
C LEU A 82 1.36 -0.07 -1.83
N VAL A 83 2.33 -0.36 -0.95
CA VAL A 83 3.13 -1.60 -1.00
C VAL A 83 2.21 -2.81 -0.85
N GLU A 84 1.37 -2.83 0.19
CA GLU A 84 0.44 -3.92 0.47
C GLU A 84 -0.52 -4.15 -0.72
N ALA A 85 -1.12 -3.09 -1.25
CA ALA A 85 -2.04 -3.16 -2.37
C ALA A 85 -1.37 -3.65 -3.66
N MET A 86 -0.14 -3.21 -3.95
CA MET A 86 0.60 -3.69 -5.12
C MET A 86 1.06 -5.14 -4.98
N GLY A 87 1.42 -5.56 -3.76
CA GLY A 87 1.74 -6.96 -3.43
C GLY A 87 0.55 -7.88 -3.65
N GLN A 88 -0.61 -7.54 -3.06
CA GLN A 88 -1.85 -8.33 -3.25
C GLN A 88 -2.32 -8.35 -4.71
N ALA A 89 -2.08 -7.28 -5.47
CA ALA A 89 -2.36 -7.22 -6.91
C ALA A 89 -1.33 -7.99 -7.78
N GLN A 90 -0.33 -8.64 -7.19
CA GLN A 90 0.77 -9.33 -7.89
C GLN A 90 1.57 -8.40 -8.85
N ARG A 91 1.64 -7.10 -8.54
CA ARG A 91 2.34 -6.09 -9.35
C ARG A 91 3.80 -5.90 -8.91
N LEU A 92 4.50 -6.98 -8.61
CA LEU A 92 5.81 -6.97 -7.94
C LEU A 92 6.87 -6.19 -8.71
N ARG A 93 7.00 -6.39 -10.02
CA ARG A 93 7.95 -5.62 -10.87
C ARG A 93 7.59 -4.14 -10.99
N GLY A 94 6.31 -3.81 -10.86
CA GLY A 94 5.87 -2.41 -10.79
C GLY A 94 6.24 -1.78 -9.45
N LEU A 95 6.11 -2.54 -8.37
CA LEU A 95 6.46 -2.12 -7.02
C LEU A 95 7.97 -1.93 -6.87
N GLU A 96 8.79 -2.87 -7.35
CA GLU A 96 10.26 -2.77 -7.39
C GLU A 96 10.70 -1.45 -8.04
N ARG A 97 10.22 -1.18 -9.26
CA ARG A 97 10.54 0.07 -9.99
C ARG A 97 10.09 1.32 -9.26
N LEU A 98 8.92 1.28 -8.61
CA LEU A 98 8.39 2.40 -7.84
C LEU A 98 9.28 2.70 -6.63
N LEU A 99 9.67 1.68 -5.86
CA LEU A 99 10.51 1.82 -4.66
C LEU A 99 11.88 2.37 -5.04
N TRP A 100 12.51 1.85 -6.10
CA TRP A 100 13.76 2.40 -6.62
C TRP A 100 13.66 3.85 -7.07
N ARG A 101 12.55 4.22 -7.73
CA ARG A 101 12.34 5.63 -8.10
C ARG A 101 12.22 6.50 -6.85
N LYS A 102 11.42 6.10 -5.86
CA LYS A 102 11.24 6.85 -4.63
C LYS A 102 12.52 6.98 -3.81
N LEU A 103 13.36 5.94 -3.77
CA LEU A 103 14.67 6.01 -3.09
C LEU A 103 15.56 7.12 -3.65
N ARG A 104 15.51 7.36 -4.97
CA ARG A 104 16.27 8.44 -5.62
C ARG A 104 15.72 9.84 -5.35
N GLU A 105 14.49 9.94 -4.86
CA GLU A 105 13.78 11.20 -4.61
C GLU A 105 13.92 11.66 -3.14
N VAL A 106 14.54 10.86 -2.26
CA VAL A 106 14.63 11.14 -0.83
C VAL A 106 16.08 11.17 -0.36
N GLU A 107 16.36 11.99 0.65
CA GLU A 107 17.69 12.13 1.23
C GLU A 107 18.19 10.77 1.78
N PRO A 108 19.39 10.31 1.40
CA PRO A 108 19.99 9.10 1.94
C PRO A 108 20.02 9.11 3.48
N GLY A 109 19.68 7.98 4.09
CA GLY A 109 19.67 7.83 5.55
C GLY A 109 18.49 8.47 6.28
N SER A 110 17.67 9.31 5.62
CA SER A 110 16.44 9.85 6.21
C SER A 110 15.47 8.74 6.66
N PRO A 111 14.58 8.99 7.64
CA PRO A 111 13.57 8.00 8.06
C PRO A 111 12.75 7.44 6.89
N ARG A 112 12.46 8.30 5.91
CA ARG A 112 11.75 7.92 4.71
C ARG A 112 12.57 7.04 3.78
N HIS A 113 13.84 7.37 3.56
CA HIS A 113 14.78 6.53 2.83
C HIS A 113 14.87 5.14 3.46
N ARG A 114 15.10 5.06 4.77
CA ARG A 114 15.17 3.80 5.51
C ARG A 114 13.91 2.97 5.36
N LYS A 115 12.73 3.60 5.45
CA LYS A 115 11.45 2.91 5.24
C LYS A 115 11.33 2.34 3.83
N ILE A 116 11.55 3.15 2.78
CA ILE A 116 11.45 2.67 1.39
C ILE A 116 12.47 1.55 1.13
N PHE A 117 13.67 1.68 1.67
CA PHE A 117 14.72 0.66 1.56
C PHE A 117 14.31 -0.64 2.25
N GLY A 118 13.74 -0.57 3.46
CA GLY A 118 13.20 -1.73 4.17
C GLY A 118 12.12 -2.46 3.38
N GLU A 119 11.18 -1.74 2.76
CA GLU A 119 10.16 -2.34 1.88
C GLU A 119 10.78 -3.01 0.64
N LEU A 120 11.85 -2.45 0.10
CA LEU A 120 12.58 -3.03 -1.04
C LEU A 120 13.31 -4.32 -0.63
N LEU A 121 13.95 -4.36 0.53
CA LEU A 121 14.57 -5.57 1.07
C LEU A 121 13.53 -6.66 1.34
N ALA A 122 12.39 -6.30 1.94
CA ALA A 122 11.29 -7.23 2.17
C ALA A 122 10.72 -7.79 0.85
N LEU A 123 10.64 -6.96 -0.19
CA LEU A 123 10.21 -7.38 -1.53
C LEU A 123 11.15 -8.44 -2.13
N TYR A 124 12.47 -8.24 -2.03
CA TYR A 124 13.46 -9.20 -2.53
C TYR A 124 13.52 -10.48 -1.69
N GLY A 125 13.55 -10.35 -0.35
CA GLY A 125 13.63 -11.49 0.56
C GLY A 125 12.35 -12.34 0.60
N GLY A 126 11.20 -11.80 0.19
CA GLY A 126 9.93 -12.52 0.17
C GLY A 126 9.37 -12.71 -1.24
N PRO A 127 8.47 -11.82 -1.74
CA PRO A 127 7.72 -12.07 -2.96
C PRO A 127 8.54 -12.30 -4.23
N LEU A 128 9.69 -11.63 -4.39
CA LEU A 128 10.54 -11.82 -5.57
C LEU A 128 11.48 -13.03 -5.45
N LYS A 129 11.63 -13.61 -4.24
CA LYS A 129 12.51 -14.75 -3.95
C LYS A 129 13.94 -14.55 -4.44
N ASP A 130 14.50 -13.38 -4.17
CA ASP A 130 15.85 -12.98 -4.54
C ASP A 130 16.63 -12.52 -3.29
N PRO A 131 16.90 -13.44 -2.34
CA PRO A 131 17.54 -13.10 -1.07
C PRO A 131 18.99 -12.61 -1.24
N ASP A 132 19.71 -13.10 -2.27
CA ASP A 132 21.08 -12.68 -2.55
C ASP A 132 21.15 -11.20 -2.89
N ARG A 133 20.18 -10.69 -3.65
CA ARG A 133 20.08 -9.27 -3.95
C ARG A 133 19.71 -8.45 -2.70
N ALA A 134 18.83 -8.96 -1.84
CA ALA A 134 18.55 -8.31 -0.57
C ALA A 134 19.82 -8.21 0.30
N GLU A 135 20.61 -9.27 0.35
CA GLU A 135 21.85 -9.33 1.11
C GLU A 135 22.93 -8.41 0.52
N ALA A 136 23.11 -8.41 -0.80
CA ALA A 136 24.02 -7.49 -1.48
C ALA A 136 23.64 -6.03 -1.18
N LEU A 137 22.35 -5.69 -1.19
CA LEU A 137 21.88 -4.35 -0.86
C LEU A 137 22.16 -3.96 0.60
N ARG A 138 21.98 -4.86 1.56
CA ARG A 138 22.34 -4.60 2.97
C ARG A 138 23.82 -4.27 3.15
N ARG A 139 24.69 -4.95 2.40
CA ARG A 139 26.14 -4.70 2.45
C ARG A 139 26.54 -3.36 1.85
N LEU A 140 25.86 -2.94 0.78
CA LEU A 140 26.13 -1.66 0.10
C LEU A 140 25.60 -0.46 0.88
N TYR A 141 24.53 -0.65 1.66
CA TYR A 141 23.89 0.39 2.46
C TYR A 141 23.65 -0.11 3.89
N PRO A 142 24.68 -0.10 4.76
CA PRO A 142 24.48 -0.37 6.17
C PRO A 142 23.61 0.75 6.75
N ILE A 143 22.35 0.45 7.03
CA ILE A 143 21.47 1.35 7.74
C ILE A 143 21.68 1.08 9.23
N GLU A 144 22.46 1.94 9.88
CA GLU A 144 22.58 2.02 11.35
C GLU A 144 21.34 2.66 11.98
#